data_AF-A0A534L4F2-F1
#
_entry.id   AF-A0A534L4F2-F1
#
_cell.length_a   1.000
_cell.length_b   1.000
_cell.length_c   1.000
_cell.angle_alpha   90.00
_cell.angle_beta   90.00
_cell.angle_gamma   90.00
#
_symmetry.space_group_name_H-M   'P 1'
#
loop_
_entity.id
_entity.type
_entity.pdbx_description
1 polymer ?
#
loop_
_entity_poly.entity_id
_entity_poly.type
_entity_poly.pdbx_seq_one_letter_code
_entity_poly.pdbx_strand_id
1 'polypeptide(L)'
;MTSEARGPLLYTYRPIPANPMTVAILLLLALVTLVIGPIAAWPEGLWPLGGLCFVPLVLVLAAIAVFKPSPTLVFENGIEVSVPLWSTIRAGRRYYPWSDIRDVYPRTYEVAGSFLSPFASSAGTLVHTGIGLETKEGRRLLIRFTPGSIRGFRSDSRGYVEAMAIIRDRFAREVESMVSTAKTFSDEQVLSMQAQARQPLIPVTAVFLAFFLPPAIVAALLSVLVVARVELTAPILATAVVVALLPPAASMIRTLRRSERRNMVLSELAKYQEHVRERTEGPTSRPDPDGK
;
A
#
# COMPACT_ATOMS: atom_id res chain seq x y z
N MET A 1 5.41 -26.33 15.11
CA MET A 1 6.04 -26.92 13.91
C MET A 1 7.21 -26.03 13.54
N THR A 2 8.38 -26.52 13.91
CA THR A 2 9.57 -25.81 14.38
C THR A 2 10.54 -25.50 13.25
N SER A 3 11.46 -24.56 13.47
CA SER A 3 12.40 -23.94 12.52
C SER A 3 12.99 -24.84 11.42
N GLU A 4 13.18 -26.14 11.67
CA GLU A 4 13.77 -27.10 10.73
C GLU A 4 12.97 -27.27 9.44
N ALA A 5 11.62 -27.26 9.50
CA ALA A 5 10.80 -27.43 8.30
C ALA A 5 10.90 -26.26 7.31
N ARG A 6 11.32 -25.09 7.78
CA ARG A 6 11.46 -23.88 6.95
C ARG A 6 12.81 -23.80 6.23
N GLY A 7 13.80 -24.55 6.69
CA GLY A 7 15.19 -24.40 6.26
C GLY A 7 15.84 -23.11 6.79
N PRO A 8 17.10 -22.84 6.41
CA PRO A 8 17.83 -21.65 6.86
C PRO A 8 17.14 -20.35 6.42
N LEU A 9 17.27 -19.31 7.24
CA LEU A 9 16.83 -17.96 6.92
C LEU A 9 17.83 -17.33 5.95
N LEU A 10 17.36 -16.97 4.75
CA LEU A 10 18.18 -16.37 3.70
C LEU A 10 18.17 -14.84 3.77
N TYR A 11 17.03 -14.24 4.14
CA TYR A 11 16.89 -12.78 4.17
C TYR A 11 15.83 -12.29 5.13
N THR A 12 16.03 -11.10 5.68
CA THR A 12 15.06 -10.39 6.50
C THR A 12 14.87 -8.97 6.02
N TYR A 13 13.64 -8.63 5.64
CA TYR A 13 13.23 -7.26 5.37
C TYR A 13 12.37 -6.73 6.52
N ARG A 14 12.74 -5.57 7.07
CA ARG A 14 11.97 -4.86 8.11
C ARG A 14 11.35 -3.60 7.51
N PRO A 15 10.03 -3.58 7.27
CA PRO A 15 9.36 -2.39 6.76
C PRO A 15 9.44 -1.23 7.76
N ILE A 16 9.39 0.01 7.26
CA ILE A 16 9.31 1.19 8.14
C ILE A 16 7.97 1.13 8.90
N PRO A 17 7.96 1.33 10.24
CA PRO A 17 6.76 1.13 11.05
C PRO A 17 5.63 2.13 10.75
N ALA A 18 5.98 3.35 10.34
CA ALA A 18 5.03 4.38 9.94
C ALA A 18 5.54 5.13 8.71
N ASN A 19 4.63 5.44 7.77
CA ASN A 19 4.95 6.28 6.62
C ASN A 19 5.22 7.73 7.11
N PRO A 20 6.19 8.46 6.52
CA PRO A 20 6.42 9.88 6.79
C PRO A 20 5.15 10.76 6.82
N MET A 21 4.17 10.50 5.96
CA MET A 21 2.89 11.23 5.95
C MET A 21 2.05 10.95 7.20
N THR A 22 2.01 9.70 7.68
CA THR A 22 1.31 9.36 8.93
C THR A 22 1.95 10.07 10.11
N VAL A 23 3.28 10.19 10.12
CA VAL A 23 4.01 10.97 11.13
C VAL A 23 3.68 12.47 11.00
N ALA A 24 3.63 13.02 9.79
CA ALA A 24 3.26 14.41 9.57
C ALA A 24 1.83 14.73 10.04
N ILE A 25 0.85 13.86 9.76
CA ILE A 25 -0.53 13.98 10.25
C ILE A 25 -0.55 13.92 11.78
N LEU A 26 0.19 13.00 12.38
CA LEU A 26 0.29 12.89 13.84
C LEU A 26 0.83 14.18 14.47
N LEU A 27 1.90 14.75 13.90
CA LEU A 27 2.48 16.01 14.37
C LEU A 27 1.51 17.19 14.21
N LEU A 28 0.82 17.27 13.08
CA LEU A 28 -0.17 18.32 12.82
C LEU A 28 -1.34 18.22 13.81
N LEU A 29 -1.90 17.03 14.00
CA LEU A 29 -2.97 16.81 14.97
C LEU A 29 -2.51 17.10 16.39
N ALA A 30 -1.30 16.69 16.77
CA ALA A 30 -0.74 17.01 18.08
C ALA A 30 -0.59 18.53 18.27
N LEU A 31 -0.12 19.27 17.26
CA LEU A 31 0.00 20.72 17.32
C LEU A 31 -1.38 21.41 17.43
N VAL A 32 -2.32 21.02 16.56
CA VAL A 32 -3.67 21.61 16.54
C VAL A 32 -4.40 21.31 17.84
N THR A 33 -4.35 20.07 18.31
CA THR A 33 -5.04 19.64 19.53
C THR A 33 -4.34 20.14 20.79
N LEU A 34 -3.02 20.04 20.92
CA LEU A 34 -2.34 20.33 22.20
C LEU A 34 -1.91 21.78 22.36
N VAL A 35 -1.83 22.56 21.28
CA VAL A 35 -1.30 23.94 21.31
C VAL A 35 -2.32 24.94 20.79
N ILE A 36 -2.78 24.79 19.53
CA ILE A 36 -3.62 25.81 18.89
C ILE A 36 -5.02 25.83 19.50
N GLY A 37 -5.64 24.67 19.72
CA GLY A 37 -6.97 24.55 20.32
C GLY A 37 -7.11 25.27 21.67
N PRO A 38 -6.25 24.99 22.67
CA PRO A 38 -6.24 25.70 23.94
C PRO A 38 -6.08 27.21 23.81
N ILE A 39 -5.18 27.68 22.94
CA ILE A 39 -4.92 29.11 22.73
C ILE A 39 -6.13 29.80 22.08
N ALA A 40 -6.72 29.19 21.06
CA ALA A 40 -7.84 29.75 20.32
C ALA A 40 -9.14 29.77 21.13
N ALA A 41 -9.27 28.88 22.12
CA ALA A 41 -10.44 28.81 22.99
C ALA A 41 -10.33 29.69 24.24
N TRP A 42 -9.26 30.47 24.42
CA TRP A 42 -9.15 31.36 25.58
C TRP A 42 -9.97 32.66 25.36
N PRO A 43 -10.67 33.22 26.38
CA PRO A 43 -10.85 32.73 27.75
C PRO A 43 -12.16 31.93 27.99
N GLU A 44 -13.14 32.03 27.09
CA GLU A 44 -14.51 31.51 27.31
C GLU A 44 -14.82 30.19 26.57
N GLY A 45 -13.83 29.61 25.90
CA GLY A 45 -14.06 28.65 24.83
C GLY A 45 -14.34 27.23 25.28
N LEU A 46 -15.07 26.53 24.40
CA LEU A 46 -15.55 25.16 24.51
C LEU A 46 -14.45 24.08 24.61
N TRP A 47 -13.18 24.43 24.81
CA TRP A 47 -12.06 23.50 24.90
C TRP A 47 -12.03 22.78 26.27
N PRO A 48 -11.86 21.45 26.36
CA PRO A 48 -11.50 20.47 25.32
C PRO A 48 -12.70 19.75 24.68
N LEU A 49 -13.88 20.37 24.61
CA LEU A 49 -15.12 19.78 24.10
C LEU A 49 -15.45 18.44 24.78
N GLY A 50 -15.31 18.38 26.10
CA GLY A 50 -15.50 17.14 26.88
C GLY A 50 -14.52 16.01 26.51
N GLY A 51 -13.38 16.34 25.88
CA GLY A 51 -12.37 15.39 25.43
C GLY A 51 -12.50 14.95 23.96
N LEU A 52 -13.56 15.38 23.25
CA LEU A 52 -13.78 15.01 21.85
C LEU A 52 -12.66 15.50 20.91
N CYS A 53 -11.98 16.59 21.25
CA CYS A 53 -10.86 17.12 20.46
C CYS A 53 -9.63 16.18 20.40
N PHE A 54 -9.51 15.23 21.34
CA PHE A 54 -8.44 14.23 21.36
C PHE A 54 -8.75 12.99 20.52
N VAL A 55 -10.02 12.76 20.16
CA VAL A 55 -10.46 11.56 19.42
C VAL A 55 -9.66 11.37 18.11
N PRO A 56 -9.46 12.39 17.26
CA PRO A 56 -8.66 12.22 16.04
C PRO A 56 -7.21 11.76 16.32
N LEU A 57 -6.59 12.30 17.37
CA LEU A 57 -5.22 11.95 17.77
C LEU A 57 -5.14 10.49 18.23
N VAL A 58 -6.08 10.07 19.09
CA VAL A 58 -6.16 8.68 19.58
C VAL A 58 -6.41 7.72 18.42
N LEU A 59 -7.29 8.07 17.48
CA LEU A 59 -7.57 7.25 16.29
C LEU A 59 -6.33 7.06 15.41
N VAL A 60 -5.53 8.11 15.20
CA VAL A 60 -4.28 8.00 14.43
C VAL A 60 -3.24 7.14 15.15
N LEU A 61 -3.07 7.31 16.47
CA LEU A 61 -2.15 6.48 17.26
C LEU A 61 -2.58 5.00 17.24
N ALA A 62 -3.87 4.73 17.43
CA ALA A 62 -4.42 3.39 17.34
C ALA A 62 -4.21 2.80 15.94
N ALA A 63 -4.43 3.58 14.88
CA ALA A 63 -4.18 3.15 13.51
C ALA A 63 -2.71 2.79 13.28
N ILE A 64 -1.74 3.60 13.74
CA ILE A 64 -0.31 3.29 13.63
C ILE A 64 0.02 1.95 14.30
N ALA A 65 -0.51 1.70 15.49
CA ALA A 65 -0.28 0.46 16.23
C ALA A 65 -0.89 -0.76 15.52
N VAL A 66 -2.14 -0.65 15.08
CA VAL A 66 -2.94 -1.73 14.46
C VAL A 66 -2.44 -2.08 13.06
N PHE A 67 -1.94 -1.09 12.30
CA PHE A 67 -1.40 -1.27 10.95
C PHE A 67 0.12 -1.47 10.91
N LYS A 68 0.79 -1.55 12.07
CA LYS A 68 2.22 -1.81 12.15
C LYS A 68 2.57 -3.12 11.41
N PRO A 69 3.45 -3.08 10.40
CA PRO A 69 3.80 -4.25 9.62
C PRO A 69 4.78 -5.17 10.38
N SER A 70 4.59 -6.48 10.24
CA SER A 70 5.58 -7.49 10.63
C SER A 70 6.75 -7.52 9.63
N PRO A 71 7.94 -8.06 10.00
CA PRO A 71 9.00 -8.28 9.02
C PRO A 71 8.57 -9.30 7.95
N THR A 72 9.18 -9.19 6.77
CA THR A 72 9.18 -10.25 5.74
C THR A 72 10.44 -11.09 5.92
N LEU A 73 10.29 -12.41 5.98
CA LEU A 73 11.40 -13.35 6.18
C LEU A 73 11.44 -14.35 5.02
N VAL A 74 12.57 -14.45 4.33
CA VAL A 74 12.76 -15.41 3.24
C VAL A 74 13.59 -16.57 3.77
N PHE A 75 13.05 -17.78 3.68
CA PHE A 75 13.70 -19.03 4.08
C PHE A 75 13.95 -19.91 2.85
N GLU A 76 14.78 -20.93 3.00
CA GLU A 76 15.06 -21.91 1.94
C GLU A 76 13.79 -22.59 1.42
N ASN A 77 12.88 -22.99 2.31
CA ASN A 77 11.68 -23.76 1.96
C ASN A 77 10.39 -22.92 1.94
N GLY A 78 10.46 -21.60 2.13
CA GLY A 78 9.29 -20.74 2.02
C GLY A 78 9.54 -19.29 2.42
N ILE A 79 8.44 -18.53 2.51
CA ILE A 79 8.48 -17.10 2.82
C ILE A 79 7.42 -16.75 3.87
N GLU A 80 7.82 -15.95 4.85
CA GLU A 80 6.91 -15.30 5.78
C GLU A 80 6.61 -13.88 5.30
N VAL A 81 5.34 -13.63 4.97
CA VAL A 81 4.89 -12.36 4.41
C VAL A 81 4.62 -11.34 5.51
N SER A 82 5.08 -10.10 5.30
CA SER A 82 4.73 -8.94 6.13
C SER A 82 3.22 -8.71 6.16
N VAL A 83 2.62 -8.83 7.35
CA VAL A 83 1.20 -8.55 7.60
C VAL A 83 1.04 -7.50 8.71
N PRO A 84 -0.04 -6.70 8.69
CA PRO A 84 -0.33 -5.77 9.78
C PRO A 84 -0.68 -6.50 11.09
N LEU A 85 -0.50 -5.83 12.22
CA LEU A 85 -0.74 -6.38 13.55
C LEU A 85 -2.18 -6.90 13.76
N TRP A 86 -3.20 -6.27 13.17
CA TRP A 86 -4.57 -6.82 13.26
C TRP A 86 -4.73 -8.19 12.57
N SER A 87 -4.01 -8.41 11.46
CA SER A 87 -4.03 -9.70 10.75
C SER A 87 -3.29 -10.77 11.55
N THR A 88 -2.25 -10.35 12.27
CA THR A 88 -1.56 -11.17 13.28
C THR A 88 -2.51 -11.64 14.38
N ILE A 89 -3.31 -10.72 14.93
CA ILE A 89 -4.30 -11.03 15.98
C ILE A 89 -5.38 -11.99 15.48
N ARG A 90 -5.81 -11.86 14.22
CA ARG A 90 -6.78 -12.77 13.59
C ARG A 90 -6.19 -14.14 13.17
N ALA A 91 -5.00 -14.49 13.65
CA ALA A 91 -4.30 -15.74 13.33
C ALA A 91 -4.15 -16.00 11.82
N GLY A 92 -3.95 -14.95 11.02
CA GLY A 92 -3.72 -15.09 9.59
C GLY A 92 -2.48 -15.94 9.28
N ARG A 93 -2.57 -16.80 8.26
CA ARG A 93 -1.42 -17.54 7.72
C ARG A 93 -0.37 -16.53 7.23
N ARG A 94 0.86 -16.62 7.73
CA ARG A 94 1.99 -15.75 7.33
C ARG A 94 3.05 -16.48 6.53
N TYR A 95 3.29 -17.73 6.89
CA TYR A 95 4.28 -18.56 6.24
C TYR A 95 3.66 -19.33 5.08
N TYR A 96 4.31 -19.23 3.93
CA TYR A 96 3.96 -19.89 2.69
C TYR A 96 5.17 -20.72 2.24
N PRO A 97 5.09 -22.06 2.30
CA PRO A 97 6.07 -22.93 1.68
C PRO A 97 6.17 -22.64 0.18
N TRP A 98 7.36 -22.76 -0.41
CA TRP A 98 7.51 -22.63 -1.86
C TRP A 98 6.70 -23.68 -2.62
N SER A 99 6.53 -24.88 -2.04
CA SER A 99 5.69 -25.94 -2.58
C SER A 99 4.21 -25.54 -2.77
N ASP A 100 3.72 -24.56 -2.01
CA ASP A 100 2.34 -24.09 -2.07
C ASP A 100 2.20 -22.89 -3.02
N ILE A 101 3.33 -22.32 -3.46
CA ILE A 101 3.40 -21.17 -4.34
C ILE A 101 3.52 -21.68 -5.78
N ARG A 102 2.68 -21.14 -6.65
CA ARG A 102 2.64 -21.42 -8.09
C ARG A 102 3.44 -20.41 -8.90
N ASP A 103 3.35 -19.13 -8.53
CA ASP A 103 4.07 -18.06 -9.21
C ASP A 103 4.67 -17.07 -8.20
N VAL A 104 5.91 -16.65 -8.45
CA VAL A 104 6.62 -15.57 -7.78
C VAL A 104 7.13 -14.62 -8.85
N TYR A 105 6.79 -13.34 -8.76
CA TYR A 105 7.17 -12.36 -9.78
C TYR A 105 7.39 -10.97 -9.19
N PRO A 106 8.26 -10.15 -9.81
CA PRO A 106 8.28 -8.71 -9.57
C PRO A 106 6.88 -8.15 -9.68
N ARG A 107 6.39 -7.46 -8.67
CA ARG A 107 5.06 -6.87 -8.71
C ARG A 107 5.14 -5.38 -8.50
N THR A 108 4.80 -4.70 -9.57
CA THR A 108 4.51 -3.29 -9.55
C THR A 108 3.11 -3.09 -8.97
N TYR A 109 3.01 -2.36 -7.86
CA TYR A 109 1.73 -2.05 -7.24
C TYR A 109 1.62 -0.57 -6.96
N GLU A 110 0.39 -0.09 -7.03
CA GLU A 110 0.08 1.23 -6.53
C GLU A 110 -0.61 1.10 -5.19
N VAL A 111 -0.09 1.84 -4.22
CA VAL A 111 -0.94 2.25 -3.12
C VAL A 111 -1.76 3.38 -3.71
N ALA A 112 -3.06 3.18 -3.88
CA ALA A 112 -3.95 4.31 -4.09
C ALA A 112 -3.67 5.28 -2.94
N GLY A 113 -2.98 6.37 -3.21
CA GLY A 113 -2.71 7.42 -2.21
C GLY A 113 -4.00 8.14 -1.81
N SER A 114 -5.17 7.64 -2.22
CA SER A 114 -6.43 7.87 -1.52
C SER A 114 -6.34 7.63 0.00
N PHE A 115 -5.41 6.80 0.48
CA PHE A 115 -5.20 6.61 1.92
C PHE A 115 -4.41 7.75 2.60
N LEU A 116 -3.66 8.58 1.87
CA LEU A 116 -2.67 9.49 2.49
C LEU A 116 -2.56 10.89 1.84
N SER A 117 -2.83 11.03 0.55
CA SER A 117 -2.98 12.33 -0.14
C SER A 117 -3.63 12.14 -1.51
N PRO A 118 -4.80 12.78 -1.76
CA PRO A 118 -5.44 12.83 -3.07
C PRO A 118 -4.52 13.35 -4.20
N PHE A 119 -3.49 14.13 -3.86
CA PHE A 119 -2.56 14.74 -4.82
C PHE A 119 -1.37 13.83 -5.17
N ALA A 120 -0.89 13.00 -4.23
CA ALA A 120 0.27 12.14 -4.46
C ALA A 120 -0.05 10.94 -5.37
N SER A 121 -1.31 10.51 -5.42
CA SER A 121 -1.75 9.34 -6.21
C SER A 121 -2.41 9.68 -7.55
N SER A 122 -2.95 10.89 -7.69
CA SER A 122 -3.77 11.26 -8.85
C SER A 122 -2.96 11.38 -10.14
N ALA A 123 -1.68 11.76 -10.02
CA ALA A 123 -0.76 11.83 -11.15
C ALA A 123 -0.28 10.45 -11.66
N GLY A 124 -0.60 9.34 -10.97
CA GLY A 124 -0.12 8.00 -11.35
C GLY A 124 1.40 7.84 -11.27
N THR A 125 2.06 8.70 -10.48
CA THR A 125 3.53 8.83 -10.44
C THR A 125 4.21 7.96 -9.40
N LEU A 126 3.49 7.48 -8.38
CA LEU A 126 4.05 6.64 -7.32
C LEU A 126 3.67 5.18 -7.54
N VAL A 127 4.46 4.58 -8.41
CA VAL A 127 4.48 3.15 -8.63
C VAL A 127 5.45 2.53 -7.62
N HIS A 128 4.99 1.60 -6.78
CA HIS A 128 5.82 0.91 -5.81
C HIS A 128 6.23 -0.45 -6.34
N THR A 129 7.49 -0.84 -6.11
CA THR A 129 7.92 -2.20 -6.39
C THR A 129 7.70 -3.10 -5.18
N GLY A 130 7.24 -4.31 -5.46
CA GLY A 130 7.08 -5.37 -4.49
C GLY A 130 7.18 -6.73 -5.14
N ILE A 131 6.78 -7.76 -4.40
CA ILE A 131 6.82 -9.15 -4.87
C ILE A 131 5.41 -9.71 -4.84
N GLY A 132 4.95 -10.21 -5.99
CA GLY A 132 3.69 -10.91 -6.13
C GLY A 132 3.90 -12.39 -5.88
N LEU A 133 3.02 -12.99 -5.07
CA LEU A 133 2.96 -14.43 -4.90
C LEU A 133 1.57 -14.92 -5.29
N GLU A 134 1.50 -16.01 -6.04
CA GLU A 134 0.25 -16.72 -6.29
C GLU A 134 0.35 -18.13 -5.75
N THR A 135 -0.56 -18.49 -4.85
CA THR A 135 -0.64 -19.85 -4.31
C THR A 135 -1.32 -20.78 -5.32
N LYS A 136 -1.10 -22.09 -5.20
CA LYS A 136 -1.80 -23.12 -5.98
C LYS A 136 -3.33 -23.08 -5.80
N GLU A 137 -3.81 -22.64 -4.63
CA GLU A 137 -5.24 -22.38 -4.35
C GLU A 137 -5.80 -21.12 -5.06
N GLY A 138 -4.99 -20.38 -5.80
CA GLY A 138 -5.41 -19.16 -6.49
C GLY A 138 -5.38 -17.88 -5.65
N ARG A 139 -4.94 -17.94 -4.39
CA ARG A 139 -4.75 -16.72 -3.57
C ARG A 139 -3.60 -15.89 -4.11
N ARG A 140 -3.81 -14.59 -4.22
CA ARG A 140 -2.80 -13.60 -4.65
C ARG A 140 -2.33 -12.79 -3.45
N LEU A 141 -1.04 -12.78 -3.20
CA LEU A 141 -0.40 -12.02 -2.14
C LEU A 141 0.51 -10.95 -2.74
N LEU A 142 0.74 -9.89 -1.97
CA LEU A 142 1.64 -8.81 -2.34
C LEU A 142 2.52 -8.48 -1.14
N ILE A 143 3.82 -8.65 -1.32
CA ILE A 143 4.83 -8.18 -0.38
C ILE A 143 5.18 -6.76 -0.76
N ARG A 144 4.91 -5.84 0.16
CA ARG A 144 5.15 -4.40 -0.02
C ARG A 144 6.51 -4.03 0.50
N PHE A 145 7.26 -3.28 -0.29
CA PHE A 145 8.53 -2.68 0.12
C PHE A 145 8.40 -1.16 0.14
N THR A 146 8.98 -0.55 1.18
CA THR A 146 9.06 0.90 1.32
C THR A 146 10.06 1.46 0.31
N PRO A 147 9.66 2.44 -0.54
CA PRO A 147 10.56 3.03 -1.54
C PRO A 147 11.82 3.61 -0.90
N GLY A 148 12.98 3.32 -1.51
CA GLY A 148 14.26 3.90 -1.09
C GLY A 148 14.51 5.21 -1.83
N SER A 149 14.05 6.33 -1.28
CA SER A 149 14.17 7.69 -1.86
C SER A 149 13.51 7.86 -3.25
N ILE A 150 12.84 8.99 -3.49
CA ILE A 150 12.28 9.33 -4.81
C ILE A 150 13.45 9.83 -5.68
N ARG A 151 14.39 8.94 -6.05
CA ARG A 151 15.45 9.25 -7.02
C ARG A 151 15.12 8.61 -8.36
N GLY A 152 14.63 9.43 -9.29
CA GLY A 152 14.68 9.15 -10.73
C GLY A 152 13.90 7.95 -11.25
N PHE A 153 12.60 7.82 -10.93
CA PHE A 153 11.68 6.81 -11.47
C PHE A 153 12.09 5.33 -11.28
N ARG A 154 13.20 5.04 -10.60
CA ARG A 154 13.53 3.70 -10.10
C ARG A 154 12.81 3.50 -8.78
N SER A 155 11.69 2.81 -8.83
CA SER A 155 10.83 2.46 -7.69
C SER A 155 11.44 1.37 -6.78
N ASP A 156 12.59 0.83 -7.17
CA ASP A 156 13.22 -0.32 -6.53
C ASP A 156 13.93 0.08 -5.24
N SER A 157 13.31 -0.26 -4.11
CA SER A 157 13.97 -0.17 -2.81
C SER A 157 15.10 -1.19 -2.68
N ARG A 158 16.16 -0.85 -1.95
CA ARG A 158 17.23 -1.81 -1.60
C ARG A 158 16.66 -3.10 -1.02
N GLY A 159 15.67 -2.99 -0.15
CA GLY A 159 14.99 -4.14 0.45
C GLY A 159 14.34 -5.08 -0.57
N TYR A 160 13.74 -4.52 -1.62
CA TYR A 160 13.15 -5.27 -2.74
C TYR A 160 14.23 -5.94 -3.59
N VAL A 161 15.27 -5.19 -4.00
CA VAL A 161 16.34 -5.71 -4.86
C VAL A 161 17.04 -6.91 -4.20
N GLU A 162 17.39 -6.78 -2.91
CA GLU A 162 18.03 -7.85 -2.15
C GLU A 162 17.10 -9.07 -1.96
N ALA A 163 15.84 -8.84 -1.59
CA ALA A 163 14.87 -9.94 -1.45
C ALA A 163 14.66 -10.71 -2.77
N MET A 164 14.48 -9.99 -3.87
CA MET A 164 14.20 -10.59 -5.17
C MET A 164 15.42 -11.33 -5.72
N ALA A 165 16.64 -10.82 -5.49
CA ALA A 165 17.87 -11.50 -5.85
C ALA A 165 18.01 -12.84 -5.11
N ILE A 166 17.71 -12.86 -3.81
CA ILE A 166 17.80 -14.08 -2.98
C ILE A 166 16.75 -15.12 -3.38
N ILE A 167 15.54 -14.68 -3.72
CA ILE A 167 14.49 -15.58 -4.22
C ILE A 167 14.90 -16.16 -5.58
N ARG A 168 15.39 -15.33 -6.51
CA ARG A 168 15.87 -15.80 -7.82
C ARG A 168 16.99 -16.82 -7.69
N ASP A 169 17.98 -16.55 -6.85
CA ASP A 169 19.09 -17.47 -6.58
C ASP A 169 18.57 -18.81 -6.08
N ARG A 170 17.66 -18.81 -5.09
CA ARG A 170 17.04 -20.04 -4.57
C ARG A 170 16.34 -20.83 -5.66
N PHE A 171 15.50 -20.21 -6.48
CA PHE A 171 14.77 -20.92 -7.55
C PHE A 171 15.72 -21.46 -8.62
N ALA A 172 16.78 -20.70 -8.96
CA ALA A 172 17.80 -21.15 -9.89
C ALA A 172 18.61 -22.35 -9.35
N ARG A 173 18.94 -22.38 -8.05
CA ARG A 173 19.66 -23.52 -7.43
C ARG A 173 18.86 -24.82 -7.47
N GLU A 174 17.56 -24.74 -7.26
CA GLU A 174 16.64 -25.90 -7.28
C GLU A 174 16.13 -26.25 -8.69
N VAL A 175 16.55 -25.50 -9.72
CA VAL A 175 16.08 -25.65 -11.12
C VAL A 175 14.54 -25.56 -11.20
N GLU A 176 13.94 -24.71 -10.37
CA GLU A 176 12.51 -24.41 -10.35
C GLU A 176 12.25 -23.10 -11.11
N SER A 177 11.19 -23.05 -11.93
CA SER A 177 10.73 -21.79 -12.52
C SER A 177 9.95 -20.97 -11.49
N MET A 178 10.19 -19.66 -11.45
CA MET A 178 9.43 -18.76 -10.59
C MET A 178 8.03 -18.50 -11.13
N VAL A 179 7.81 -18.55 -12.45
CA VAL A 179 6.52 -18.26 -13.07
C VAL A 179 6.09 -19.38 -14.01
N SER A 180 5.12 -20.19 -13.57
CA SER A 180 4.61 -21.31 -14.36
C SER A 180 3.41 -20.95 -15.25
N THR A 181 2.72 -19.84 -14.96
CA THR A 181 1.45 -19.47 -15.63
C THR A 181 1.52 -18.22 -16.51
N ALA A 182 2.71 -17.82 -16.94
CA ALA A 182 2.86 -16.64 -17.77
C ALA A 182 2.12 -16.79 -19.12
N LYS A 183 1.28 -15.81 -19.44
CA LYS A 183 0.69 -15.68 -20.78
C LYS A 183 1.71 -15.08 -21.73
N THR A 184 1.69 -15.51 -22.97
CA THR A 184 2.45 -14.88 -24.05
C THR A 184 1.67 -13.70 -24.60
N PHE A 185 2.32 -12.55 -24.73
CA PHE A 185 1.76 -11.35 -25.34
C PHE A 185 2.53 -10.99 -26.61
N SER A 186 1.86 -10.38 -27.59
CA SER A 186 2.52 -9.70 -28.70
C SER A 186 3.03 -8.31 -28.28
N ASP A 187 3.96 -7.73 -29.04
CA ASP A 187 4.49 -6.40 -28.76
C ASP A 187 3.39 -5.33 -28.73
N GLU A 188 2.43 -5.41 -29.66
CA GLU A 188 1.26 -4.53 -29.68
C GLU A 188 0.41 -4.65 -28.41
N GLN A 189 0.20 -5.89 -27.93
CA GLN A 189 -0.52 -6.12 -26.68
C GLN A 189 0.23 -5.54 -25.49
N VAL A 190 1.55 -5.75 -25.40
CA VAL A 190 2.38 -5.18 -24.33
C VAL A 190 2.29 -3.65 -24.33
N LEU A 191 2.42 -3.00 -25.49
CA LEU A 191 2.30 -1.55 -25.61
C LEU A 191 0.91 -1.04 -25.19
N SER A 192 -0.16 -1.73 -25.59
CA SER A 192 -1.53 -1.37 -25.22
C SER A 192 -1.76 -1.48 -23.70
N MET A 193 -1.25 -2.54 -23.07
CA MET A 193 -1.35 -2.76 -21.63
C MET A 193 -0.53 -1.73 -20.84
N GLN A 194 0.66 -1.35 -21.35
CA GLN A 194 1.45 -0.26 -20.78
C GLN A 194 0.75 1.09 -20.90
N ALA A 195 0.14 1.38 -22.04
CA ALA A 195 -0.63 2.61 -22.25
C ALA A 195 -1.84 2.68 -21.30
N GLN A 196 -2.55 1.57 -21.12
CA GLN A 196 -3.65 1.45 -20.16
C GLN A 196 -3.17 1.68 -18.72
N ALA A 197 -2.02 1.10 -18.35
CA ALA A 197 -1.44 1.27 -17.03
C ALA A 197 -1.00 2.73 -16.75
N ARG A 198 -0.66 3.51 -17.77
CA ARG A 198 -0.26 4.93 -17.60
C ARG A 198 -1.42 5.91 -17.45
N GLN A 199 -2.67 5.49 -17.63
CA GLN A 199 -3.81 6.39 -17.51
C GLN A 199 -3.99 6.92 -16.06
N PRO A 200 -4.31 8.21 -15.87
CA PRO A 200 -4.54 8.76 -14.54
C PRO A 200 -5.76 8.10 -13.87
N LEU A 201 -5.66 7.82 -12.56
CA LEU A 201 -6.75 7.15 -11.82
C LEU A 201 -7.97 8.04 -11.65
N ILE A 202 -7.74 9.33 -11.45
CA ILE A 202 -8.78 10.33 -11.28
C ILE A 202 -8.35 11.61 -12.01
N PRO A 203 -9.29 12.32 -12.65
CA PRO A 203 -8.98 13.62 -13.21
C PRO A 203 -8.64 14.61 -12.09
N VAL A 204 -7.78 15.57 -12.39
CA VAL A 204 -7.36 16.61 -11.44
C VAL A 204 -8.56 17.35 -10.84
N THR A 205 -9.60 17.61 -11.64
CA THR A 205 -10.85 18.24 -11.18
C THR A 205 -11.54 17.47 -10.04
N ALA A 206 -11.51 16.14 -10.06
CA ALA A 206 -12.06 15.31 -8.99
C ALA A 206 -11.25 15.43 -7.69
N VAL A 207 -9.94 15.69 -7.79
CA VAL A 207 -9.06 15.94 -6.63
C VAL A 207 -9.44 17.25 -5.96
N PHE A 208 -9.60 18.33 -6.75
CA PHE A 208 -10.06 19.62 -6.25
C PHE A 208 -11.41 19.51 -5.54
N LEU A 209 -12.38 18.87 -6.17
CA LEU A 209 -13.70 18.64 -5.55
C LEU A 209 -13.58 17.86 -4.24
N ALA A 210 -12.78 16.79 -4.18
CA ALA A 210 -12.63 16.01 -2.96
C ALA A 210 -12.04 16.82 -1.78
N PHE A 211 -11.25 17.86 -2.06
CA PHE A 211 -10.63 18.71 -1.03
C PHE A 211 -11.54 19.85 -0.56
N PHE A 212 -12.20 20.54 -1.50
CA PHE A 212 -13.02 21.72 -1.18
C PHE A 212 -14.46 21.40 -0.81
N LEU A 213 -14.98 20.25 -1.24
CA LEU A 213 -16.37 19.88 -1.00
C LEU A 213 -16.70 19.62 0.48
N PRO A 214 -15.84 18.95 1.29
CA PRO A 214 -16.13 18.76 2.72
C PRO A 214 -16.32 20.07 3.51
N PRO A 215 -15.40 21.06 3.49
CA PRO A 215 -15.63 22.32 4.20
C PRO A 215 -16.82 23.10 3.63
N ALA A 216 -17.09 23.03 2.32
CA ALA A 216 -18.27 23.65 1.73
C ALA A 216 -19.59 23.02 2.22
N ILE A 217 -19.64 21.68 2.34
CA ILE A 217 -20.79 20.96 2.91
C ILE A 217 -20.98 21.36 4.37
N VAL A 218 -19.91 21.38 5.18
CA VAL A 218 -20.01 21.80 6.58
C VAL A 218 -20.55 23.22 6.68
N ALA A 219 -19.97 24.17 5.93
CA ALA A 219 -20.42 25.56 5.92
C ALA A 219 -21.89 25.71 5.51
N ALA A 220 -22.32 25.01 4.46
CA ALA A 220 -23.70 25.03 3.99
C ALA A 220 -24.67 24.44 5.04
N LEU A 221 -24.34 23.29 5.63
CA LEU A 221 -25.15 22.67 6.68
C LEU A 221 -25.28 23.57 7.91
N LEU A 222 -24.16 24.15 8.37
CA LEU A 222 -24.19 25.09 9.49
C LEU A 222 -25.01 26.35 9.17
N SER A 223 -24.91 26.88 7.96
CA SER A 223 -25.70 28.04 7.53
C SER A 223 -27.20 27.75 7.56
N VAL A 224 -27.62 26.57 7.08
CA VAL A 224 -29.02 26.13 7.12
C VAL A 224 -29.51 25.97 8.55
N LEU A 225 -28.72 25.36 9.43
CA LEU A 225 -29.06 25.17 10.84
C LEU A 225 -29.21 26.50 11.60
N VAL A 226 -28.37 27.49 11.29
CA VAL A 226 -28.46 28.85 11.85
C VAL A 226 -29.74 29.54 11.37
N VAL A 227 -30.06 29.46 10.07
CA VAL A 227 -31.31 30.02 9.52
C VAL A 227 -32.54 29.35 10.14
N ALA A 228 -32.47 28.05 10.39
CA ALA A 228 -33.51 27.27 11.06
C ALA A 228 -33.56 27.45 12.59
N ARG A 229 -32.65 28.27 13.17
CA ARG A 229 -32.52 28.51 14.62
C ARG A 229 -32.37 27.24 15.46
N VAL A 230 -31.69 26.24 14.91
CA VAL A 230 -31.38 25.00 15.63
C VAL A 230 -30.18 25.23 16.54
N GLU A 231 -30.29 24.86 17.81
CA GLU A 231 -29.15 24.91 18.74
C GLU A 231 -28.04 23.95 18.29
N LEU A 232 -26.83 24.48 18.14
CA LEU A 232 -25.67 23.71 17.72
C LEU A 232 -25.14 22.88 18.89
N THR A 233 -25.63 21.65 18.99
CA THR A 233 -25.14 20.67 19.96
C THR A 233 -24.01 19.82 19.36
N ALA A 234 -23.17 19.24 20.22
CA ALA A 234 -22.10 18.31 19.82
C ALA A 234 -22.56 17.19 18.84
N PRO A 235 -23.70 16.49 19.03
CA PRO A 235 -24.15 15.46 18.09
C PRO A 235 -24.53 16.02 16.70
N ILE A 236 -25.06 17.23 16.62
CA ILE A 236 -25.40 17.88 15.35
C ILE A 236 -24.11 18.21 14.58
N LEU A 237 -23.12 18.77 15.27
CA LEU A 237 -21.81 19.05 14.68
C LEU A 237 -21.11 17.76 14.20
N ALA A 238 -21.15 16.70 15.01
CA ALA A 238 -20.60 15.40 14.63
C ALA A 238 -21.29 14.84 13.37
N THR A 239 -22.62 14.98 13.28
CA THR A 239 -23.39 14.53 12.11
C THR A 239 -23.01 15.31 10.85
N ALA A 240 -22.87 16.64 10.95
CA ALA A 240 -22.45 17.48 9.83
C ALA A 240 -21.06 17.07 9.30
N VAL A 241 -20.13 16.75 10.20
CA VAL A 241 -18.80 16.22 9.84
C VAL A 241 -18.92 14.87 9.14
N VAL A 242 -19.72 13.94 9.67
CA VAL A 242 -19.93 12.62 9.04
C VAL A 242 -20.48 12.76 7.62
N VAL A 243 -21.48 13.62 7.42
CA VAL A 243 -22.08 13.89 6.11
C VAL A 243 -21.04 14.48 5.14
N ALA A 244 -20.22 15.42 5.61
CA ALA A 244 -19.15 16.04 4.81
C ALA A 244 -18.05 15.05 4.38
N LEU A 245 -17.88 13.94 5.11
CA LEU A 245 -16.92 12.88 4.79
C LEU A 245 -17.43 11.86 3.76
N LEU A 246 -18.72 11.83 3.45
CA LEU A 246 -19.29 10.86 2.49
C LEU A 246 -18.71 11.03 1.06
N PRO A 247 -18.64 12.25 0.47
CA PRO A 247 -18.05 12.40 -0.86
C PRO A 247 -16.58 11.98 -0.97
N PRO A 248 -15.64 12.37 -0.07
CA PRO A 248 -14.27 11.91 -0.17
C PRO A 248 -14.18 10.39 0.04
N ALA A 249 -14.95 9.80 0.96
CA ALA A 249 -14.99 8.33 1.13
C ALA A 249 -15.43 7.61 -0.16
N ALA A 250 -16.48 8.09 -0.83
CA ALA A 250 -16.94 7.51 -2.10
C ALA A 250 -15.87 7.64 -3.21
N SER A 251 -15.18 8.78 -3.29
CA SER A 251 -14.08 9.01 -4.23
C SER A 251 -12.90 8.06 -3.98
N MET A 252 -12.52 7.86 -2.71
CA MET A 252 -11.47 6.92 -2.31
C MET A 252 -11.80 5.48 -2.73
N ILE A 253 -13.06 5.03 -2.52
CA ILE A 253 -13.51 3.69 -2.91
C ILE A 253 -13.42 3.49 -4.43
N ARG A 254 -13.88 4.47 -5.23
CA ARG A 254 -13.78 4.40 -6.70
C ARG A 254 -12.33 4.33 -7.16
N THR A 255 -11.47 5.15 -6.58
CA THR A 255 -10.03 5.19 -6.89
C THR A 255 -9.36 3.85 -6.57
N LEU A 256 -9.72 3.24 -5.43
CA LEU A 256 -9.20 1.94 -5.00
C LEU A 256 -9.58 0.84 -6.00
N ARG A 257 -10.85 0.76 -6.42
CA ARG A 257 -11.30 -0.21 -7.43
C ARG A 257 -10.58 -0.04 -8.78
N ARG A 258 -10.32 1.21 -9.19
CA ARG A 258 -9.58 1.47 -10.44
C ARG A 258 -8.11 1.06 -10.32
N SER A 259 -7.49 1.34 -9.18
CA SER A 259 -6.13 0.90 -8.86
C SER A 259 -6.01 -0.63 -8.85
N GLU A 260 -6.98 -1.35 -8.26
CA GLU A 260 -7.03 -2.82 -8.28
C GLU A 260 -7.06 -3.37 -9.71
N ARG A 261 -7.89 -2.79 -10.59
CA ARG A 261 -7.95 -3.18 -12.01
C ARG A 261 -6.62 -2.96 -12.72
N ARG A 262 -5.98 -1.80 -12.52
CA ARG A 262 -4.65 -1.51 -13.08
C ARG A 262 -3.58 -2.47 -12.56
N ASN A 263 -3.60 -2.76 -11.26
CA ASN A 263 -2.66 -3.68 -10.63
C ASN A 263 -2.77 -5.12 -11.19
N MET A 264 -3.92 -5.53 -11.72
CA MET A 264 -4.04 -6.81 -12.44
C MET A 264 -3.31 -6.79 -13.79
N VAL A 265 -3.45 -5.71 -14.57
CA VAL A 265 -2.76 -5.56 -15.86
C VAL A 265 -1.24 -5.54 -15.65
N LEU A 266 -0.77 -4.77 -14.67
CA LEU A 266 0.65 -4.71 -14.29
C LEU A 266 1.18 -6.06 -13.81
N SER A 267 0.35 -6.84 -13.11
CA SER A 267 0.71 -8.18 -12.64
C SER A 267 0.92 -9.16 -13.81
N GLU A 268 0.06 -9.15 -14.81
CA GLU A 268 0.19 -10.03 -15.97
C GLU A 268 1.41 -9.65 -16.83
N LEU A 269 1.66 -8.35 -17.01
CA LEU A 269 2.87 -7.85 -17.68
C LEU A 269 4.14 -8.29 -16.95
N ALA A 270 4.16 -8.19 -15.62
CA ALA A 270 5.35 -8.54 -14.86
C ALA A 270 5.62 -10.05 -14.83
N LYS A 271 4.58 -10.88 -14.80
CA LYS A 271 4.71 -12.34 -15.01
C LYS A 271 5.32 -12.66 -16.37
N TYR A 272 4.84 -12.01 -17.43
CA TYR A 272 5.39 -12.20 -18.78
C TYR A 272 6.86 -11.78 -18.86
N GLN A 273 7.22 -10.62 -18.29
CA GLN A 273 8.60 -10.12 -18.28
C GLN A 273 9.55 -11.07 -17.52
N GLU A 274 9.14 -11.58 -16.35
CA GLU A 274 9.95 -12.52 -15.58
C GLU A 274 10.10 -13.85 -16.31
N HIS A 275 9.04 -14.35 -16.95
CA HIS A 275 9.10 -15.57 -17.77
C HIS A 275 10.01 -15.43 -19.00
N VAL A 276 9.99 -14.28 -19.67
CA VAL A 276 10.92 -13.99 -20.77
C VAL A 276 12.35 -13.93 -20.25
N ARG A 277 12.57 -13.28 -19.10
CA ARG A 277 13.88 -13.22 -18.44
C ARG A 277 14.43 -14.62 -18.13
N GLU A 278 13.64 -15.50 -17.52
CA GLU A 278 14.05 -16.88 -17.22
C GLU A 278 14.46 -17.65 -18.48
N ARG A 279 13.80 -17.42 -19.62
CA ARG A 279 14.16 -18.04 -20.90
C ARG A 279 15.45 -17.48 -21.47
N THR A 280 15.71 -16.18 -21.32
CA THR A 280 16.92 -15.53 -21.82
C THR A 280 18.13 -15.81 -20.92
N GLU A 281 17.93 -15.87 -19.60
CA GLU A 281 18.96 -16.13 -18.58
C GLU A 281 19.11 -17.62 -18.23
N GLY A 282 18.44 -18.53 -18.96
CA GLY A 282 18.41 -19.97 -18.69
C GLY A 282 19.79 -20.65 -18.54
N PRO A 283 19.84 -21.92 -18.08
CA PRO A 283 20.97 -22.52 -17.36
C PRO A 283 22.30 -22.72 -18.12
N THR A 284 22.46 -22.15 -19.31
CA THR A 284 23.66 -22.24 -20.17
C THR A 284 24.69 -21.13 -19.95
N SER A 285 24.54 -20.27 -18.94
CA SER A 285 25.47 -19.15 -18.67
C SER A 285 26.38 -19.33 -17.45
N ARG A 286 26.53 -20.54 -16.90
CA ARG A 286 27.69 -20.84 -16.06
C ARG A 286 28.89 -21.15 -16.95
N PRO A 287 30.02 -20.43 -16.85
CA PRO A 287 31.26 -20.90 -17.46
C PRO A 287 31.60 -22.25 -16.84
N ASP A 288 31.90 -23.21 -17.72
CA ASP A 288 32.46 -24.51 -17.37
C ASP A 288 33.60 -24.30 -16.35
N PRO A 289 33.56 -24.91 -15.15
CA PRO A 289 34.67 -24.80 -14.21
C PRO A 289 35.95 -25.44 -14.76
N ASP A 290 35.87 -26.25 -15.82
CA ASP A 290 37.02 -26.87 -16.48
C ASP A 290 37.29 -26.23 -17.85
N GLY A 291 37.46 -24.91 -17.85
CA GLY A 291 38.15 -24.19 -18.92
C GLY A 291 39.68 -24.36 -18.83
N LYS A 292 40.13 -25.63 -18.89
CA LYS A 292 41.48 -26.22 -18.70
C LYS A 292 41.64 -27.05 -17.43
#